data_AF-A0A8S3I1J6-F1
#
_entry.id   AF-A0A8S3I1J6-F1
#
_cell.length_a   1.000
_cell.length_b   1.000
_cell.length_c   1.000
_cell.angle_alpha   90.00
_cell.angle_beta   90.00
_cell.angle_gamma   90.00
#
_symmetry.space_group_name_H-M   'P 1'
#
loop_
_entity.id
_entity.type
_entity.pdbx_description
1 polymer ?
#
loop_
_entity_poly.entity_id
_entity_poly.type
_entity_poly.pdbx_seq_one_letter_code
_entity_poly.pdbx_strand_id
1 'polypeptide(L)'
;FFSAFLAKEGSQIIVPYRGDTYHLRELRVLGDLGQILFSPINGKDEASIRRALQHSNVVINLIGRSSETRNYSFDDVHVKLAGTIARLARECGVQRLIHFSALNASPNPPAIIVRKPSKFLQSKYAGELAVREEFPDATIFRPSAIYGNQHSDGFIAYHFSRWVRPMSYLRLPLYASGEKTVKAPIFVRK
;
A
#
# COMPACT_ATOMS: atom_id res chain seq x y z
N PHE A 1 1.41 0.12 -11.10
CA PHE A 1 0.32 -0.71 -11.68
C PHE A 1 -0.93 0.10 -11.95
N PHE A 2 -1.69 0.51 -10.93
CA PHE A 2 -2.91 1.31 -11.12
C PHE A 2 -2.71 2.54 -12.01
N SER A 3 -1.61 3.27 -11.80
CA SER A 3 -1.30 4.45 -12.62
C SER A 3 -1.12 4.12 -14.10
N ALA A 4 -0.55 2.95 -14.45
CA ALA A 4 -0.38 2.54 -15.85
C ALA A 4 -1.72 2.18 -16.49
N PHE A 5 -2.56 1.44 -15.76
CA PHE A 5 -3.90 1.07 -16.23
C PHE A 5 -4.78 2.30 -16.43
N LEU A 6 -4.85 3.19 -15.43
CA LEU A 6 -5.62 4.43 -15.51
C LEU A 6 -5.08 5.38 -16.60
N ALA A 7 -3.74 5.40 -16.80
CA ALA A 7 -3.15 6.23 -17.84
C ALA A 7 -3.52 5.70 -19.23
N LYS A 8 -3.49 4.37 -19.41
CA LYS A 8 -3.91 3.72 -20.65
C LYS A 8 -5.38 3.97 -20.99
N GLU A 9 -6.25 4.04 -19.98
CA GLU A 9 -7.66 4.38 -20.14
C GLU A 9 -7.90 5.89 -20.42
N GLY A 10 -6.86 6.73 -20.41
CA GLY A 10 -6.99 8.16 -20.69
C GLY A 10 -7.44 9.01 -19.49
N SER A 11 -7.45 8.47 -18.27
CA SER A 11 -7.83 9.21 -17.07
C SER A 11 -6.70 10.11 -16.58
N GLN A 12 -7.03 11.29 -16.03
CA GLN A 12 -6.04 12.15 -15.36
C GLN A 12 -5.69 11.59 -13.98
N ILE A 13 -4.41 11.63 -13.63
CA ILE A 13 -3.86 11.01 -12.42
C ILE A 13 -2.98 12.00 -11.68
N ILE A 14 -3.35 12.29 -10.44
CA ILE A 14 -2.48 13.00 -9.51
C ILE A 14 -1.72 11.94 -8.71
N VAL A 15 -0.40 11.91 -8.87
CA VAL A 15 0.51 11.00 -8.16
C VAL A 15 1.18 11.78 -7.02
N PRO A 16 0.65 11.67 -5.80
CA PRO A 16 1.35 12.19 -4.64
C PRO A 16 2.60 11.35 -4.38
N TYR A 17 3.73 12.00 -4.15
CA TYR A 17 4.99 11.32 -3.89
C TYR A 17 5.72 11.90 -2.69
N ARG A 18 6.57 11.06 -2.11
CA ARG A 18 7.48 11.44 -1.04
C ARG A 18 8.88 10.93 -1.38
N GLY A 19 9.88 11.79 -1.21
CA GLY A 19 11.27 11.49 -1.55
C GLY A 19 11.65 12.07 -2.91
N ASP A 20 12.59 11.41 -3.59
CA ASP A 20 13.14 11.92 -4.84
C ASP A 20 12.25 11.61 -6.05
N THR A 21 12.17 12.61 -6.93
CA THR A 21 11.52 12.56 -8.25
C THR A 21 12.10 11.49 -9.17
N TYR A 22 13.35 11.05 -8.95
CA TYR A 22 13.97 9.99 -9.76
C TYR A 22 13.15 8.70 -9.77
N HIS A 23 12.53 8.33 -8.64
CA HIS A 23 11.69 7.13 -8.53
C HIS A 23 10.40 7.20 -9.35
N LEU A 24 10.00 8.39 -9.81
CA LEU A 24 8.77 8.61 -10.58
C LEU A 24 9.04 8.68 -12.09
N ARG A 25 10.31 8.61 -12.52
CA ARG A 25 10.69 8.76 -13.93
C ARG A 25 9.93 7.80 -14.84
N GLU A 26 9.74 6.56 -14.40
CA GLU A 26 9.00 5.54 -15.15
C GLU A 26 7.50 5.86 -15.28
N LEU A 27 6.93 6.62 -14.35
CA LEU A 27 5.52 7.01 -14.45
C LEU A 27 5.30 8.10 -15.49
N ARG A 28 6.31 8.92 -15.80
CA ARG A 28 6.21 10.00 -16.78
C ARG A 28 5.93 9.52 -18.20
N VAL A 29 6.33 8.30 -18.54
CA VAL A 29 6.18 7.74 -19.90
C VAL A 29 4.88 6.96 -20.09
N LEU A 30 4.07 6.80 -19.05
CA LEU A 30 2.87 5.95 -19.11
C LEU A 30 1.64 6.64 -19.70
N GLY A 31 1.61 7.96 -19.70
CA GLY A 31 0.45 8.75 -20.11
C GLY A 31 0.84 9.88 -21.05
N ASP A 32 -0.17 10.51 -21.64
CA ASP A 32 -0.01 11.67 -22.49
C ASP A 32 0.31 12.94 -21.68
N LEU A 33 0.66 14.02 -22.37
CA LEU A 33 1.00 15.30 -21.78
C LEU A 33 -0.17 15.84 -20.92
N GLY A 34 0.13 16.22 -19.68
CA GLY A 34 -0.85 16.75 -18.73
C GLY A 34 -1.72 15.69 -18.04
N GLN A 35 -1.61 14.42 -18.44
CA GLN A 35 -2.39 13.33 -17.85
C GLN A 35 -1.87 12.94 -16.45
N ILE A 36 -0.55 12.89 -16.26
CA ILE A 36 0.07 12.49 -14.99
C ILE A 36 0.69 13.72 -14.33
N LEU A 37 0.13 14.11 -13.18
CA LEU A 37 0.59 15.24 -12.39
C LEU A 37 1.27 14.74 -11.12
N PHE A 38 2.45 15.27 -10.79
CA PHE A 38 3.17 14.90 -9.58
C PHE A 38 2.98 15.97 -8.51
N SER A 39 2.64 15.53 -7.29
CA SER A 39 2.46 16.44 -6.15
C SER A 39 3.31 15.98 -4.97
N PRO A 40 4.27 16.78 -4.47
CA PRO A 40 5.05 16.41 -3.31
C PRO A 40 4.18 16.48 -2.04
N ILE A 41 4.20 15.41 -1.25
CA ILE A 41 3.45 15.31 0.01
C ILE A 41 4.33 14.89 1.17
N ASN A 42 3.92 15.30 2.38
CA ASN A 42 4.48 14.78 3.62
C ASN A 42 3.34 14.19 4.46
N GLY A 43 3.52 12.97 4.97
CA GLY A 43 2.47 12.26 5.71
C GLY A 43 2.06 12.92 7.04
N LYS A 44 2.88 13.86 7.55
CA LYS A 44 2.55 14.63 8.76
C LYS A 44 1.92 16.00 8.45
N ASP A 45 1.98 16.45 7.20
CA ASP A 45 1.45 17.75 6.79
C ASP A 45 0.10 17.58 6.08
N GLU A 46 -0.99 17.86 6.81
CA GLU A 46 -2.34 17.75 6.30
C GLU A 46 -2.63 18.72 5.15
N ALA A 47 -1.98 19.89 5.12
CA ALA A 47 -2.18 20.85 4.04
C ALA A 47 -1.65 20.32 2.71
N SER A 48 -0.50 19.63 2.73
CA SER A 48 0.03 18.97 1.53
C SER A 48 -0.89 17.87 1.00
N ILE A 49 -1.49 17.09 1.90
CA ILE A 49 -2.43 16.03 1.53
C ILE A 49 -3.71 16.64 0.96
N ARG A 50 -4.26 17.68 1.60
CA ARG A 50 -5.46 18.38 1.12
C ARG A 50 -5.27 18.93 -0.29
N ARG A 51 -4.13 19.57 -0.58
CA ARG A 51 -3.81 20.07 -1.94
C ARG A 51 -3.82 18.97 -3.00
N ALA A 52 -3.36 17.76 -2.66
CA ALA A 52 -3.39 16.64 -3.59
C ALA A 52 -4.81 16.09 -3.83
N LEU A 53 -5.74 16.28 -2.88
CA LEU A 53 -7.10 15.73 -2.93
C LEU A 53 -8.13 16.69 -3.55
N GLN A 54 -7.90 18.01 -3.50
CA GLN A 54 -8.88 19.06 -3.86
C GLN A 54 -9.54 18.93 -5.25
N HIS A 55 -8.86 18.33 -6.23
CA HIS A 55 -9.37 18.17 -7.59
C HIS A 55 -9.57 16.71 -8.00
N SER A 56 -9.70 15.80 -7.03
CA SER A 56 -9.82 14.36 -7.27
C SER A 56 -11.25 13.86 -7.12
N ASN A 57 -11.78 13.18 -8.13
CA ASN A 57 -13.07 12.50 -8.06
C ASN A 57 -12.97 11.18 -7.28
N VAL A 58 -11.84 10.48 -7.44
CA VAL A 58 -11.55 9.16 -6.85
C VAL A 58 -10.18 9.20 -6.19
N VAL A 59 -10.07 8.63 -4.99
CA VAL A 59 -8.82 8.56 -4.24
C VAL A 59 -8.48 7.11 -3.96
N ILE A 60 -7.28 6.69 -4.32
CA ILE A 60 -6.79 5.32 -4.10
C ILE A 60 -5.64 5.37 -3.09
N ASN A 61 -5.89 4.86 -1.89
CA ASN A 61 -4.89 4.76 -0.84
C ASN A 61 -4.14 3.42 -0.93
N LEU A 62 -2.91 3.47 -1.43
CA LEU A 62 -1.95 2.36 -1.49
C LEU A 62 -0.81 2.52 -0.48
N ILE A 63 -0.93 3.48 0.45
CA ILE A 63 0.15 3.75 1.40
C ILE A 63 0.24 2.61 2.41
N GLY A 64 1.45 2.06 2.54
CA GLY A 64 1.73 1.04 3.52
C GLY A 64 3.20 0.64 3.54
N ARG A 65 3.65 0.22 4.71
CA ARG A 65 4.97 -0.37 4.92
C ARG A 65 4.83 -1.68 5.68
N SER A 66 5.69 -2.65 5.36
CA SER A 66 5.82 -3.93 6.05
C SER A 66 6.77 -3.90 7.24
N SER A 67 7.53 -2.82 7.41
CA SER A 67 8.52 -2.62 8.47
C SER A 67 8.43 -1.21 9.05
N GLU A 68 8.58 -1.08 10.37
CA GLU A 68 8.64 0.22 11.04
C GLU A 68 9.96 0.93 10.71
N THR A 69 9.90 2.26 10.65
CA THR A 69 11.08 3.11 10.53
C THR A 69 11.17 3.97 11.79
N ARG A 70 12.36 4.41 12.18
CA ARG A 70 12.55 5.30 13.35
C ARG A 70 11.60 6.51 13.35
N ASN A 71 11.25 7.03 12.17
CA ASN A 71 10.42 8.23 12.02
C ASN A 71 8.91 7.95 11.89
N TYR A 72 8.53 6.70 11.59
CA TYR A 72 7.15 6.31 11.27
C TYR A 72 6.86 4.90 11.82
N SER A 73 5.98 4.84 12.81
CA SER A 73 5.46 3.58 13.35
C SER A 73 4.37 2.98 12.44
N PHE A 74 3.99 1.72 12.68
CA PHE A 74 2.85 1.13 11.97
C PHE A 74 1.54 1.88 12.21
N ASP A 75 1.33 2.38 13.42
CA ASP A 75 0.13 3.12 13.79
C ASP A 75 0.04 4.46 13.03
N ASP A 76 1.15 5.18 12.94
CA ASP A 76 1.19 6.46 12.23
C ASP A 76 0.87 6.30 10.73
N VAL A 77 1.32 5.21 10.11
CA VAL A 77 1.17 4.98 8.67
C VAL A 77 -0.17 4.35 8.32
N HIS A 78 -0.58 3.30 9.05
CA HIS A 78 -1.75 2.51 8.69
C HIS A 78 -3.03 3.04 9.33
N VAL A 79 -2.95 3.68 10.51
CA VAL A 79 -4.12 4.16 11.25
C VAL A 79 -4.27 5.67 11.05
N LYS A 80 -3.35 6.47 11.60
CA LYS A 80 -3.47 7.93 11.61
C LYS A 80 -3.51 8.51 10.20
N LEU A 81 -2.52 8.16 9.37
CA LEU A 81 -2.47 8.68 8.00
C LEU A 81 -3.65 8.21 7.15
N ALA A 82 -4.11 6.96 7.32
CA ALA A 82 -5.27 6.47 6.58
C ALA A 82 -6.56 7.19 6.99
N GLY A 83 -6.78 7.39 8.30
CA GLY A 83 -7.89 8.18 8.82
C GLY A 83 -7.85 9.64 8.36
N THR A 84 -6.68 10.29 8.43
CA THR A 84 -6.51 11.66 7.92
C THR A 84 -6.85 11.75 6.43
N ILE A 85 -6.41 10.80 5.60
CA ILE A 85 -6.75 10.78 4.17
C ILE A 85 -8.26 10.61 3.98
N ALA A 86 -8.91 9.73 4.73
CA ALA A 86 -10.35 9.50 4.63
C ALA A 86 -11.15 10.75 5.02
N ARG A 87 -10.79 11.38 6.14
CA ARG A 87 -11.38 12.65 6.61
C ARG A 87 -11.22 13.76 5.58
N LEU A 88 -10.00 13.97 5.08
CA LEU A 88 -9.72 15.01 4.08
C LEU A 88 -10.41 14.72 2.74
N ALA A 89 -10.51 13.46 2.33
CA ALA A 89 -11.23 13.07 1.12
C ALA A 89 -12.72 13.41 1.23
N ARG A 90 -13.32 13.19 2.41
CA ARG A 90 -14.70 13.59 2.70
C ARG A 90 -14.86 15.11 2.66
N GLU A 91 -13.97 15.86 3.33
CA GLU A 91 -13.97 17.33 3.31
C GLU A 91 -13.87 17.90 1.89
N CYS A 92 -13.09 17.25 1.02
CA CYS A 92 -12.90 17.67 -0.37
C CYS A 92 -14.04 17.21 -1.32
N GLY A 93 -15.03 16.46 -0.82
CA GLY A 93 -16.14 15.97 -1.64
C GLY A 93 -15.78 14.86 -2.63
N VAL A 94 -14.75 14.05 -2.32
CA VAL A 94 -14.35 12.90 -3.15
C VAL A 94 -15.51 11.90 -3.24
N GLN A 95 -15.85 11.47 -4.45
CA GLN A 95 -16.99 10.58 -4.69
C GLN A 95 -16.72 9.14 -4.26
N ARG A 96 -15.48 8.66 -4.44
CA ARG A 96 -15.10 7.29 -4.08
C ARG A 96 -13.71 7.23 -3.49
N LEU A 97 -13.62 6.72 -2.26
CA LEU A 97 -12.38 6.36 -1.60
C LEU A 97 -12.14 4.86 -1.71
N ILE A 98 -10.98 4.46 -2.22
CA ILE A 98 -10.55 3.08 -2.31
C ILE A 98 -9.35 2.88 -1.38
N HIS A 99 -9.48 2.01 -0.38
CA HIS A 99 -8.42 1.72 0.58
C HIS A 99 -7.90 0.28 0.42
N PHE A 100 -6.57 0.15 0.38
CA PHE A 100 -5.91 -1.16 0.31
C PHE A 100 -5.40 -1.61 1.68
N SER A 101 -5.99 -2.70 2.15
CA SER A 101 -5.57 -3.42 3.35
C SER A 101 -4.88 -4.74 2.98
N ALA A 102 -5.00 -5.76 3.83
CA ALA A 102 -4.43 -7.09 3.65
C ALA A 102 -5.49 -8.16 3.97
N LEU A 103 -5.42 -9.31 3.28
CA LEU A 103 -6.36 -10.42 3.44
C LEU A 103 -6.56 -10.86 4.90
N ASN A 104 -5.45 -10.98 5.64
CA ASN A 104 -5.45 -11.48 7.02
C ASN A 104 -5.47 -10.34 8.07
N ALA A 105 -5.95 -9.15 7.70
CA ALA A 105 -6.14 -8.06 8.65
C ALA A 105 -7.20 -8.46 9.69
N SER A 106 -6.77 -8.58 10.95
CA SER A 106 -7.60 -9.02 12.07
C SER A 106 -7.09 -8.33 13.35
N PRO A 107 -7.97 -8.05 14.34
CA PRO A 107 -7.54 -7.48 15.62
C PRO A 107 -6.58 -8.42 16.38
N ASN A 108 -6.79 -9.73 16.26
CA ASN A 108 -5.98 -10.76 16.93
C ASN A 108 -5.49 -11.79 15.91
N PRO A 109 -4.46 -11.48 15.09
CA PRO A 109 -3.93 -12.40 14.12
C PRO A 109 -3.15 -13.53 14.82
N PRO A 110 -3.23 -14.77 14.33
CA PRO A 110 -2.55 -15.90 14.95
C PRO A 110 -1.03 -15.72 14.92
N ALA A 111 -0.40 -15.98 16.06
CA ALA A 111 1.04 -15.96 16.24
C ALA A 111 1.64 -17.29 15.74
N ILE A 112 2.04 -17.34 14.46
CA ILE A 112 2.54 -18.58 13.83
C ILE A 112 4.04 -18.75 14.06
N ILE A 113 4.83 -17.75 13.64
CA ILE A 113 6.31 -17.84 13.65
C ILE A 113 6.90 -17.19 14.90
N VAL A 114 6.39 -16.04 15.29
CA VAL A 114 6.85 -15.25 16.43
C VAL A 114 5.81 -15.38 17.54
N ARG A 115 6.24 -15.46 18.81
CA ARG A 115 5.35 -15.55 19.99
C ARG A 115 4.31 -14.41 20.08
N LYS A 116 4.52 -13.31 19.37
CA LYS A 116 3.63 -12.14 19.36
C LYS A 116 2.85 -12.07 18.04
N PRO A 117 1.58 -11.62 18.09
CA PRO A 117 0.79 -11.37 16.89
C PRO A 117 1.46 -10.32 15.98
N SER A 118 1.20 -10.41 14.68
CA SER A 118 1.75 -9.47 13.69
C SER A 118 1.16 -8.08 13.87
N LYS A 119 1.96 -7.13 14.35
CA LYS A 119 1.59 -5.71 14.46
C LYS A 119 1.12 -5.10 13.14
N PHE A 120 1.68 -5.56 12.02
CA PHE A 120 1.29 -5.11 10.68
C PHE A 120 -0.18 -5.47 10.37
N LEU A 121 -0.61 -6.69 10.68
CA LEU A 121 -2.00 -7.12 10.41
C LEU A 121 -2.98 -6.43 11.35
N GLN A 122 -2.60 -6.21 12.61
CA GLN A 122 -3.40 -5.48 13.59
C GLN A 122 -3.58 -4.02 13.20
N SER A 123 -2.50 -3.33 12.81
CA SER A 123 -2.54 -1.94 12.38
C SER A 123 -3.29 -1.75 11.06
N LYS A 124 -3.21 -2.69 10.13
CA LYS A 124 -4.06 -2.68 8.92
C LYS A 124 -5.54 -2.83 9.27
N TYR A 125 -5.90 -3.70 10.21
CA TYR A 125 -7.29 -3.82 10.68
C TYR A 125 -7.79 -2.53 11.35
N ALA A 126 -6.98 -1.94 12.24
CA ALA A 126 -7.31 -0.66 12.87
C ALA A 126 -7.44 0.49 11.85
N GLY A 127 -6.59 0.48 10.82
CA GLY A 127 -6.67 1.43 9.71
C GLY A 127 -7.97 1.31 8.90
N GLU A 128 -8.44 0.08 8.64
CA GLU A 128 -9.73 -0.13 8.00
C GLU A 128 -10.90 0.46 8.79
N LEU A 129 -10.87 0.30 10.13
CA LEU A 129 -11.89 0.87 11.00
C LEU A 129 -11.86 2.40 10.95
N ALA A 130 -10.68 3.01 11.10
CA ALA A 130 -10.53 4.47 11.03
C ALA A 130 -10.99 5.04 9.68
N VAL A 131 -10.72 4.34 8.57
CA VAL A 131 -11.20 4.76 7.24
C VAL A 131 -12.72 4.66 7.14
N ARG A 132 -13.33 3.58 7.67
CA ARG A 132 -14.79 3.42 7.66
C ARG A 132 -15.52 4.43 8.54
N GLU A 133 -14.93 4.79 9.68
CA GLU A 133 -15.48 5.80 10.59
C GLU A 133 -15.56 7.17 9.92
N GLU A 134 -14.49 7.57 9.22
CA GLU A 134 -14.41 8.88 8.55
C GLU A 134 -15.16 8.91 7.22
N PHE A 135 -15.08 7.82 6.44
CA PHE A 135 -15.68 7.68 5.11
C PHE A 135 -16.44 6.34 5.01
N PRO A 136 -17.73 6.29 5.39
CA PRO A 136 -18.53 5.06 5.42
C PRO A 136 -18.65 4.36 4.06
N ASP A 137 -18.72 5.11 2.97
CA ASP A 137 -18.87 4.59 1.60
C ASP A 137 -17.52 4.12 0.98
N ALA A 138 -16.48 3.97 1.80
CA ALA A 138 -15.15 3.61 1.32
C ALA A 138 -15.10 2.15 0.89
N THR A 139 -14.54 1.90 -0.30
CA THR A 139 -14.32 0.55 -0.79
C THR A 139 -12.99 0.02 -0.24
N ILE A 140 -13.04 -1.01 0.61
CA ILE A 140 -11.84 -1.61 1.19
C ILE A 140 -11.51 -2.91 0.46
N PHE A 141 -10.35 -2.92 -0.21
CA PHE A 141 -9.80 -4.14 -0.81
C PHE A 141 -8.88 -4.84 0.18
N ARG A 142 -9.09 -6.15 0.36
CA ARG A 142 -8.25 -7.03 1.16
C ARG A 142 -7.51 -8.04 0.27
N PRO A 143 -6.47 -7.62 -0.48
CA PRO A 143 -5.72 -8.52 -1.35
C PRO A 143 -4.89 -9.52 -0.53
N SER A 144 -4.65 -10.69 -1.13
CA SER A 144 -3.66 -11.65 -0.65
C SER A 144 -2.24 -11.20 -1.00
N ALA A 145 -1.26 -12.08 -0.82
CA ALA A 145 0.12 -11.80 -1.24
C ALA A 145 0.16 -11.56 -2.76
N ILE A 146 0.57 -10.37 -3.15
CA ILE A 146 0.66 -9.98 -4.56
C ILE A 146 2.02 -10.41 -5.11
N TYR A 147 2.03 -10.97 -6.32
CA TYR A 147 3.26 -11.24 -7.07
C TYR A 147 3.22 -10.66 -8.48
N GLY A 148 4.38 -10.34 -9.04
CA GLY A 148 4.48 -9.77 -10.38
C GLY A 148 5.89 -9.42 -10.86
N ASN A 149 5.98 -9.09 -12.15
CA ASN A 149 7.26 -8.88 -12.86
C ASN A 149 7.98 -7.55 -12.54
N GLN A 150 7.46 -6.70 -11.65
CA GLN A 150 8.14 -5.46 -11.28
C GLN A 150 9.13 -5.70 -10.13
N HIS A 151 10.21 -4.93 -10.08
CA HIS A 151 11.28 -4.95 -9.06
C HIS A 151 10.80 -4.70 -7.61
N SER A 152 9.49 -4.63 -7.36
CA SER A 152 8.88 -4.38 -6.06
C SER A 152 7.97 -5.51 -5.56
N ASP A 153 8.03 -6.70 -6.13
CA ASP A 153 7.32 -7.86 -5.57
C ASP A 153 7.93 -8.21 -4.20
N GLY A 154 7.27 -7.77 -3.13
CA GLY A 154 7.69 -8.07 -1.76
C GLY A 154 7.42 -9.50 -1.30
N PHE A 155 6.75 -10.32 -2.11
CA PHE A 155 6.46 -11.72 -1.81
C PHE A 155 7.50 -12.66 -2.41
N ILE A 156 7.58 -12.75 -3.74
CA ILE A 156 8.55 -13.66 -4.40
C ILE A 156 9.97 -13.14 -4.16
N ALA A 157 10.24 -11.86 -4.42
CA ALA A 157 11.60 -11.33 -4.30
C ALA A 157 12.14 -11.43 -2.87
N TYR A 158 11.28 -11.43 -1.84
CA TYR A 158 11.70 -11.67 -0.45
C TYR A 158 12.31 -13.07 -0.27
N HIS A 159 11.63 -14.11 -0.75
CA HIS A 159 12.10 -15.49 -0.63
C HIS A 159 13.41 -15.74 -1.42
N PHE A 160 13.59 -15.03 -2.53
CA PHE A 160 14.81 -15.11 -3.36
C PHE A 160 15.86 -14.04 -3.02
N SER A 161 15.61 -13.21 -1.99
CA SER A 161 16.55 -12.15 -1.60
C SER A 161 17.82 -12.73 -0.95
N ARG A 162 18.93 -12.02 -1.14
CA ARG A 162 20.22 -12.35 -0.51
C ARG A 162 20.15 -12.39 1.02
N TRP A 163 19.18 -11.67 1.63
CA TRP A 163 18.94 -11.68 3.06
C TRP A 163 18.45 -13.04 3.57
N VAL A 164 17.59 -13.70 2.80
CA VAL A 164 17.03 -15.01 3.14
C VAL A 164 17.97 -16.14 2.67
N ARG A 165 18.80 -15.88 1.65
CA ARG A 165 19.73 -16.86 1.06
C ARG A 165 21.19 -16.37 1.13
N PRO A 166 21.81 -16.30 2.32
CA PRO A 166 23.10 -15.60 2.47
C PRO A 166 24.34 -16.30 1.91
N MET A 167 24.33 -17.59 1.53
CA MET A 167 25.58 -18.23 1.07
C MET A 167 25.47 -19.54 0.27
N SER A 168 24.26 -20.06 0.03
CA SER A 168 24.08 -21.30 -0.73
C SER A 168 22.77 -21.24 -1.52
N TYR A 169 22.87 -21.15 -2.84
CA TYR A 169 21.72 -21.14 -3.76
C TYR A 169 20.90 -22.45 -3.73
N LEU A 170 21.26 -23.43 -2.90
CA LEU A 170 20.61 -24.73 -2.81
C LEU A 170 19.53 -24.84 -1.73
N ARG A 171 19.50 -23.99 -0.70
CA ARG A 171 18.51 -24.15 0.41
C ARG A 171 17.60 -22.93 0.53
N LEU A 172 16.33 -23.18 0.83
CA LEU A 172 15.31 -22.17 1.09
C LEU A 172 14.76 -22.40 2.51
N PRO A 173 14.99 -21.48 3.46
CA PRO A 173 14.43 -21.62 4.79
C PRO A 173 12.91 -21.42 4.73
N LEU A 174 12.17 -22.47 5.06
CA LEU A 174 10.72 -22.47 5.15
C LEU A 174 10.30 -22.78 6.58
N TYR A 175 9.31 -22.03 7.08
CA TYR A 175 8.72 -22.33 8.37
C TYR A 175 7.97 -23.66 8.32
N ALA A 176 8.29 -24.58 9.25
CA ALA A 176 7.69 -25.91 9.33
C ALA A 176 7.62 -26.64 7.98
N SER A 177 8.69 -26.55 7.17
CA SER A 177 8.80 -27.14 5.83
C SER A 177 7.73 -26.71 4.82
N GLY A 178 6.93 -25.68 5.13
CA GLY A 178 5.82 -25.20 4.31
C GLY A 178 4.49 -25.93 4.52
N GLU A 179 4.47 -27.05 5.25
CA GLU A 179 3.27 -27.90 5.40
C GLU A 179 2.14 -27.20 6.17
N LYS A 180 2.50 -26.34 7.13
CA LYS A 180 1.52 -25.64 7.99
C LYS A 180 1.01 -24.32 7.39
N THR A 181 1.48 -23.90 6.22
CA THR A 181 1.19 -22.57 5.68
C THR A 181 0.60 -22.67 4.28
N VAL A 182 -0.65 -22.26 4.12
CA VAL A 182 -1.31 -22.12 2.82
C VAL A 182 -1.34 -20.65 2.43
N LYS A 183 -0.96 -20.35 1.18
CA LYS A 183 -1.04 -19.00 0.59
C LYS A 183 -1.69 -19.10 -0.78
N ALA A 184 -2.62 -18.19 -1.06
CA ALA A 184 -3.24 -18.03 -2.38
C ALA A 184 -2.80 -16.68 -2.98
N PRO A 185 -1.61 -16.60 -3.60
CA PRO A 185 -1.09 -15.34 -4.11
C PRO A 185 -1.85 -14.86 -5.36
N ILE A 186 -1.95 -13.55 -5.54
CA ILE A 186 -2.65 -12.91 -6.66
C ILE A 186 -1.64 -12.30 -7.63
N PHE A 187 -1.82 -12.57 -8.91
CA PHE A 187 -1.01 -11.98 -9.97
C PHE A 187 -1.47 -10.56 -10.28
N VAL A 188 -0.52 -9.63 -10.40
CA VAL A 188 -0.79 -8.29 -10.93
C VAL A 188 -0.30 -8.19 -12.37
N ARG A 189 -1.27 -7.97 -13.27
CA ARG A 189 -1.06 -7.77 -14.71
C ARG A 189 -0.51 -6.37 -14.98
N LYS A 190 0.33 -6.25 -16.02
CA LYS A 190 0.79 -4.97 -16.58
C LYS A 190 -0.30 -4.31 -17.41
#